data_AF-A0AAU7RW64-F1
#
_entry.id   AF-A0AAU7RW64-F1
#
_cell.length_a   1.000
_cell.length_b   1.000
_cell.length_c   1.000
_cell.angle_alpha   90.00
_cell.angle_beta   90.00
_cell.angle_gamma   90.00
#
_symmetry.space_group_name_H-M   'P 1'
#
loop_
_entity.id
_entity.type
_entity.pdbx_description
1 polymer ?
#
loop_
_entity_poly.entity_id
_entity_poly.type
_entity_poly.pdbx_seq_one_letter_code
_entity_poly.pdbx_strand_id
1 'polypeptide(L)'
;MSTAIAPKAQIPDVAGQITYAMRSMGVAPIPRNYELFYEAYIGSNLALTRELAALGKSATQEELDEIGAKYFPHHAGRVFDDAHARLTSELDAVLRALRQEQTTLQSYNRLLGETCQSISSRSHNSAELLRGAIDMLAAATGDTMAHGEKTVENVAQRSQEMELVRKELDEYKRIANTDALTRLSNRRAFEDRLISIFDNHLTRPTTALVLADIDHFKRINDTFGHPVGDKILATVASIIRANVRRDVFVARIGGEEFALILEAASVEDVTTVCERIRRTLEMTPFKNSRTRVDYGPITLSLGICMASEAADSGELYNKADLALYCAKNAGRNCSSVYQDGMQKDFTKSWLIYKN
;
A
#
# COMPACT_ATOMS: atom_id res chain seq x y z
N MET A 1 23.25 -38.97 -39.19
CA MET A 1 22.85 -39.27 -37.79
C MET A 1 21.92 -38.16 -37.35
N SER A 2 20.63 -38.49 -37.24
CA SER A 2 19.57 -37.57 -36.83
C SER A 2 19.58 -37.48 -35.30
N THR A 3 20.00 -36.34 -34.74
CA THR A 3 19.94 -36.10 -33.30
C THR A 3 18.52 -35.70 -32.93
N ALA A 4 17.83 -36.63 -32.26
CA ALA A 4 16.52 -36.42 -31.67
C ALA A 4 16.56 -35.26 -30.66
N ILE A 5 15.76 -34.23 -30.94
CA ILE A 5 15.51 -33.12 -30.03
C ILE A 5 14.61 -33.64 -28.91
N ALA A 6 15.11 -33.64 -27.68
CA ALA A 6 14.29 -33.93 -26.51
C ALA A 6 13.14 -32.89 -26.40
N PRO A 7 11.90 -33.31 -26.12
CA PRO A 7 10.78 -32.38 -26.05
C PRO A 7 11.01 -31.38 -24.91
N LYS A 8 10.97 -30.09 -25.23
CA LYS A 8 10.93 -29.00 -24.23
C LYS A 8 9.78 -29.30 -23.27
N ALA A 9 10.09 -29.44 -21.98
CA ALA A 9 9.06 -29.50 -20.94
C ALA A 9 8.23 -28.21 -21.04
N GLN A 10 6.98 -28.36 -21.47
CA GLN A 10 6.04 -27.28 -21.67
C GLN A 10 5.73 -26.70 -20.28
N ILE A 11 6.23 -25.49 -20.00
CA ILE A 11 5.84 -24.75 -18.78
C ILE A 11 4.32 -24.60 -18.88
N PRO A 12 3.52 -25.12 -17.92
CA PRO A 12 2.08 -25.02 -17.99
C PRO A 12 1.68 -23.55 -17.98
N ASP A 13 0.91 -23.12 -18.99
CA ASP A 13 0.33 -21.79 -19.07
C ASP A 13 -0.82 -21.67 -18.06
N VAL A 14 -0.46 -21.49 -16.79
CA VAL A 14 -1.39 -21.41 -15.67
C VAL A 14 -2.38 -20.26 -15.88
N ALA A 15 -1.91 -19.13 -16.40
CA ALA A 15 -2.78 -17.97 -16.67
C ALA A 15 -3.81 -18.26 -17.78
N GLY A 16 -3.39 -18.92 -18.87
CA GLY A 16 -4.29 -19.37 -19.93
C GLY A 16 -5.30 -20.40 -19.46
N GLN A 17 -4.89 -21.33 -18.60
CA GLN A 17 -5.77 -22.36 -18.02
C GLN A 17 -6.83 -21.77 -17.08
N ILE A 18 -6.44 -20.81 -16.22
CA ILE A 18 -7.37 -20.08 -15.35
C ILE A 18 -8.39 -19.30 -16.18
N THR A 19 -7.92 -18.54 -17.16
CA THR A 19 -8.80 -17.73 -18.02
C THR A 19 -9.76 -18.61 -18.83
N TYR A 20 -9.30 -19.79 -19.27
CA TYR A 20 -10.15 -20.78 -19.91
C TYR A 20 -11.20 -21.36 -18.95
N ALA A 21 -10.81 -21.69 -17.72
CA ALA A 21 -11.71 -22.20 -16.69
C ALA A 21 -12.81 -21.17 -16.35
N MET A 22 -12.44 -19.91 -16.12
CA MET A 22 -13.39 -18.81 -15.88
C MET A 22 -14.37 -18.65 -17.04
N ARG A 23 -13.88 -18.68 -18.29
CA ARG A 23 -14.73 -18.61 -19.48
C ARG A 23 -15.67 -19.81 -19.59
N SER A 24 -15.20 -21.01 -19.27
CA SER A 24 -15.99 -22.25 -19.32
C SER A 24 -17.11 -22.28 -18.27
N MET A 25 -16.95 -21.54 -17.17
CA MET A 25 -17.94 -21.37 -16.10
C MET A 25 -18.79 -20.10 -16.28
N GLY A 26 -18.60 -19.35 -17.37
CA GLY A 26 -19.37 -18.11 -17.63
C GLY A 26 -19.03 -16.93 -16.73
N VAL A 27 -17.88 -16.97 -16.06
CA VAL A 27 -17.47 -15.98 -15.04
C VAL A 27 -16.69 -14.83 -15.68
N ALA A 28 -16.99 -13.60 -15.24
CA ALA A 28 -16.29 -12.41 -15.73
C ALA A 28 -14.80 -12.42 -15.34
N PRO A 29 -13.87 -12.07 -16.26
CA PRO A 29 -12.43 -12.05 -16.03
C PRO A 29 -12.00 -10.77 -15.29
N ILE A 30 -12.58 -10.54 -14.11
CA ILE A 30 -12.25 -9.42 -13.23
C ILE A 30 -11.24 -9.86 -12.17
N PRO A 31 -10.40 -8.94 -11.63
CA PRO A 31 -9.30 -9.30 -10.72
C PRO A 31 -9.68 -10.20 -9.55
N ARG A 32 -10.81 -9.91 -8.87
CA ARG A 32 -11.30 -10.71 -7.73
C ARG A 32 -11.69 -12.15 -8.10
N ASN A 33 -12.27 -12.35 -9.28
CA ASN A 33 -12.62 -13.69 -9.78
C ASN A 33 -11.36 -14.43 -10.24
N TYR A 34 -10.39 -13.71 -10.83
CA TYR A 34 -9.13 -14.33 -11.24
C TYR A 34 -8.36 -14.87 -10.04
N GLU A 35 -8.30 -14.13 -8.93
CA GLU A 35 -7.63 -14.55 -7.69
C GLU A 35 -8.26 -15.83 -7.10
N LEU A 36 -9.59 -15.89 -7.03
CA LEU A 36 -10.35 -17.07 -6.61
C LEU A 36 -9.95 -18.32 -7.40
N PHE A 37 -9.89 -18.19 -8.72
CA PHE A 37 -9.55 -19.30 -9.61
C PHE A 37 -8.06 -19.60 -9.60
N TYR A 38 -7.19 -18.60 -9.43
CA TYR A 38 -5.75 -18.76 -9.33
C TYR A 38 -5.35 -19.60 -8.11
N GLU A 39 -5.90 -19.27 -6.93
CA GLU A 39 -5.65 -20.02 -5.70
C GLU A 39 -6.26 -21.42 -5.71
N ALA A 40 -7.44 -21.58 -6.30
CA ALA A 40 -8.04 -22.90 -6.52
C ALA A 40 -7.18 -23.76 -7.48
N TYR A 41 -6.55 -23.16 -8.49
CA TYR A 41 -5.78 -23.88 -9.50
C TYR A 41 -4.37 -24.27 -9.03
N ILE A 42 -3.72 -23.43 -8.23
CA ILE A 42 -2.39 -23.72 -7.66
C ILE A 42 -2.48 -24.76 -6.54
N GLY A 43 -3.68 -25.00 -6.00
CA GLY A 43 -3.94 -26.04 -5.01
C GLY A 43 -3.50 -25.66 -3.61
N SER A 44 -3.24 -24.37 -3.34
CA SER A 44 -2.88 -23.85 -2.02
C SER A 44 -3.99 -24.06 -1.00
N ASN A 45 -5.26 -24.13 -1.45
CA ASN A 45 -6.43 -24.31 -0.59
C ASN A 45 -7.42 -25.34 -1.16
N LEU A 46 -7.38 -26.56 -0.60
CA LEU A 46 -8.21 -27.68 -1.02
C LEU A 46 -9.71 -27.49 -0.71
N ALA A 47 -10.04 -26.69 0.33
CA ALA A 47 -11.42 -26.40 0.69
C ALA A 47 -12.05 -25.40 -0.29
N LEU A 48 -11.34 -24.33 -0.64
CA LEU A 48 -11.72 -23.38 -1.67
C LEU A 48 -11.96 -24.09 -3.02
N THR A 49 -11.04 -24.96 -3.42
CA THR A 49 -11.12 -25.71 -4.68
C THR A 49 -12.39 -26.56 -4.75
N ARG A 50 -12.78 -27.21 -3.65
CA ARG A 50 -13.99 -28.04 -3.58
C ARG A 50 -15.27 -27.21 -3.64
N GLU A 51 -15.33 -26.10 -2.91
CA GLU A 51 -16.50 -25.21 -2.93
C GLU A 51 -16.67 -24.54 -4.29
N LEU A 52 -15.58 -24.07 -4.90
CA LEU A 52 -15.61 -23.48 -6.24
C LEU A 52 -16.03 -24.51 -7.31
N ALA A 53 -15.57 -25.76 -7.18
CA ALA A 53 -15.99 -26.86 -8.06
C ALA A 53 -17.47 -27.25 -7.87
N ALA A 54 -18.02 -27.06 -6.66
CA ALA A 54 -19.42 -27.39 -6.35
C ALA A 54 -20.42 -26.42 -7.00
N LEU A 55 -20.01 -25.19 -7.34
CA LEU A 55 -20.86 -24.21 -8.04
C LEU A 55 -21.21 -24.62 -9.49
N GLY A 56 -20.43 -25.51 -10.10
CA GLY A 56 -20.69 -26.00 -11.45
C GLY A 56 -20.59 -24.92 -12.55
N LYS A 57 -21.30 -25.11 -13.67
CA LYS A 57 -21.16 -24.30 -14.90
C LYS A 57 -21.95 -22.99 -14.90
N SER A 58 -22.65 -22.65 -13.82
CA SER A 58 -23.61 -21.54 -13.74
C SER A 58 -23.43 -20.70 -12.47
N ALA A 59 -22.18 -20.53 -12.03
CA ALA A 59 -21.87 -19.74 -10.83
C ALA A 59 -22.32 -18.28 -11.02
N THR A 60 -23.13 -17.77 -10.11
CA THR A 60 -23.48 -16.35 -10.06
C THR A 60 -22.35 -15.53 -9.45
N GLN A 61 -22.31 -14.23 -9.76
CA GLN A 61 -21.31 -13.35 -9.16
C GLN A 61 -21.47 -13.22 -7.64
N GLU A 62 -22.70 -13.32 -7.13
CA GLU A 62 -23.00 -13.27 -5.69
C GLU A 62 -22.40 -14.47 -4.95
N GLU A 63 -22.57 -15.69 -5.49
CA GLU A 63 -21.97 -16.91 -4.92
C GLU A 63 -20.43 -16.87 -4.95
N LEU A 64 -19.84 -16.36 -6.03
CA LEU A 64 -18.39 -16.17 -6.12
C LEU A 64 -17.88 -15.14 -5.12
N ASP A 65 -18.63 -14.05 -4.91
CA ASP A 65 -18.29 -13.02 -3.94
C ASP A 65 -18.44 -13.52 -2.48
N GLU A 66 -19.37 -14.45 -2.20
CA GLU A 66 -19.50 -15.11 -0.90
C GLU A 66 -18.33 -16.06 -0.61
N ILE A 67 -17.96 -16.91 -1.58
CA ILE A 67 -16.77 -17.76 -1.46
C ILE A 67 -15.52 -16.87 -1.33
N GLY A 68 -15.45 -15.80 -2.12
CA GLY A 68 -14.41 -14.78 -2.05
C GLY A 68 -14.29 -14.19 -0.65
N ALA A 69 -15.39 -13.79 -0.03
CA ALA A 69 -15.40 -13.23 1.33
C ALA A 69 -14.96 -14.25 2.40
N LYS A 70 -15.32 -15.53 2.22
CA LYS A 70 -14.97 -16.61 3.16
C LYS A 70 -13.49 -16.98 3.14
N TYR A 71 -12.87 -16.98 1.96
CA TYR A 71 -11.48 -17.43 1.78
C TYR A 71 -10.47 -16.29 1.59
N PHE A 72 -10.95 -15.11 1.19
CA PHE A 72 -10.18 -13.87 1.06
C PHE A 72 -10.82 -12.73 1.88
N PRO A 73 -10.98 -12.89 3.20
CA PRO A 73 -11.60 -11.88 4.07
C PRO A 73 -10.83 -10.53 4.11
N HIS A 74 -9.62 -10.49 3.55
CA HIS A 74 -8.70 -9.35 3.61
C HIS A 74 -8.59 -8.55 2.31
N HIS A 75 -9.60 -8.65 1.43
CA HIS A 75 -9.57 -7.93 0.16
C HIS A 75 -9.61 -6.41 0.40
N ALA A 76 -8.56 -5.71 -0.04
CA ALA A 76 -8.29 -4.32 0.32
C ALA A 76 -9.51 -3.39 0.15
N GLY A 77 -10.27 -3.54 -0.95
CA GLY A 77 -11.47 -2.73 -1.20
C GLY A 77 -12.56 -2.88 -0.14
N ARG A 78 -12.94 -4.13 0.20
CA ARG A 78 -13.98 -4.37 1.22
C ARG A 78 -13.50 -4.05 2.63
N VAL A 79 -12.22 -4.24 2.93
CA VAL A 79 -11.65 -3.88 4.24
C VAL A 79 -11.67 -2.36 4.44
N PHE A 80 -11.34 -1.58 3.40
CA PHE A 80 -11.43 -0.12 3.48
C PHE A 80 -12.88 0.35 3.63
N ASP A 81 -13.81 -0.20 2.86
CA ASP A 81 -15.23 0.17 2.93
C ASP A 81 -15.86 -0.21 4.28
N ASP A 82 -15.61 -1.42 4.78
CA ASP A 82 -16.13 -1.88 6.08
C ASP A 82 -15.53 -1.09 7.25
N ALA A 83 -14.22 -0.83 7.21
CA ALA A 83 -13.57 -0.03 8.25
C ALA A 83 -14.02 1.44 8.21
N HIS A 84 -14.28 2.03 7.04
CA HIS A 84 -14.89 3.35 6.93
C HIS A 84 -16.32 3.38 7.46
N ALA A 85 -17.14 2.37 7.14
CA ALA A 85 -18.49 2.25 7.68
C ALA A 85 -18.47 2.14 9.21
N ARG A 86 -17.56 1.33 9.77
CA ARG A 86 -17.36 1.20 11.22
C ARG A 86 -16.90 2.51 11.87
N LEU A 87 -15.90 3.18 11.31
CA LEU A 87 -15.43 4.49 11.80
C LEU A 87 -16.54 5.54 11.81
N THR A 88 -17.36 5.56 10.75
CA THR A 88 -18.50 6.48 10.64
C THR A 88 -19.56 6.16 11.69
N SER A 89 -19.89 4.88 11.88
CA SER A 89 -20.83 4.43 12.92
C SER A 89 -20.36 4.78 14.33
N GLU A 90 -19.07 4.60 14.63
CA GLU A 90 -18.50 4.93 15.92
C GLU A 90 -18.47 6.44 16.19
N LEU A 91 -18.13 7.26 15.17
CA LEU A 91 -18.24 8.72 15.24
C LEU A 91 -19.68 9.16 15.55
N ASP A 92 -20.66 8.58 14.87
CA ASP A 92 -22.07 8.87 15.12
C ASP A 92 -22.49 8.47 16.55
N ALA A 93 -21.95 7.37 17.08
CA ALA A 93 -22.24 6.95 18.44
C ALA A 93 -21.64 7.89 19.50
N VAL A 94 -20.41 8.38 19.28
CA VAL A 94 -19.79 9.40 20.13
C VAL A 94 -20.58 10.71 20.07
N LEU A 95 -21.01 11.15 18.89
CA LEU A 95 -21.84 12.35 18.72
C LEU A 95 -23.19 12.22 19.45
N ARG A 96 -23.81 11.04 19.41
CA ARG A 96 -25.04 10.77 20.18
C ARG A 96 -24.80 10.86 21.68
N ALA A 97 -23.71 10.28 22.19
CA ALA A 97 -23.37 10.34 23.61
C ALA A 97 -23.14 11.79 24.07
N LEU A 98 -22.40 12.59 23.29
CA LEU A 98 -22.16 14.01 23.60
C LEU A 98 -23.45 14.84 23.57
N ARG A 99 -24.36 14.59 22.62
CA ARG A 99 -25.67 15.25 22.59
C ARG A 99 -26.53 14.90 23.80
N GLN A 100 -26.51 13.64 24.24
CA GLN A 100 -27.22 13.19 25.44
C GLN A 100 -26.66 13.83 26.72
N GLU A 101 -25.34 14.00 26.79
CA GLU A 101 -24.71 14.71 27.90
C GLU A 101 -25.12 16.20 27.91
N GLN A 102 -25.16 16.83 26.73
CA GLN A 102 -25.58 18.22 26.60
C GLN A 102 -27.03 18.43 27.05
N THR A 103 -27.96 17.52 26.73
CA THR A 103 -29.36 17.62 27.18
C THR A 103 -29.49 17.45 28.69
N THR A 104 -28.72 16.54 29.31
CA THR A 104 -28.66 16.37 30.77
C THR A 104 -28.08 17.62 31.46
N LEU A 105 -27.03 18.23 30.92
CA LEU A 105 -26.48 19.48 31.47
C LEU A 105 -27.45 20.66 31.31
N GLN A 106 -28.24 20.69 30.24
CA GLN A 106 -29.28 21.71 30.06
C GLN A 106 -30.44 21.55 31.05
N SER A 107 -30.89 20.32 31.31
CA SER A 107 -31.93 20.07 32.31
C SER A 107 -31.44 20.40 33.72
N TYR A 108 -30.19 20.07 34.04
CA TYR A 108 -29.52 20.48 35.28
C TYR A 108 -29.49 22.01 35.45
N ASN A 109 -29.04 22.75 34.44
CA ASN A 109 -29.04 24.22 34.46
C ASN A 109 -30.44 24.82 34.63
N ARG A 110 -31.46 24.21 34.03
CA ARG A 110 -32.85 24.64 34.19
C ARG A 110 -33.34 24.45 35.63
N LEU A 111 -33.09 23.28 36.23
CA LEU A 111 -33.40 22.98 37.63
C LEU A 111 -32.71 23.98 38.58
N LEU A 112 -31.43 24.30 38.34
CA LEU A 112 -30.71 25.34 39.08
C LEU A 112 -31.40 26.71 38.99
N GLY A 113 -31.82 27.12 37.79
CA GLY A 113 -32.52 28.39 37.56
C GLY A 113 -33.88 28.46 38.27
N GLU A 114 -34.70 27.43 38.15
CA GLU A 114 -36.01 27.33 38.82
C GLU A 114 -35.86 27.34 40.36
N THR A 115 -34.87 26.63 40.89
CA THR A 115 -34.55 26.63 42.33
C THR A 115 -34.11 28.01 42.81
N CYS A 116 -33.24 28.69 42.06
CA CYS A 116 -32.75 30.04 42.39
C CYS A 116 -33.89 31.08 42.39
N GLN A 117 -34.80 31.01 41.41
CA GLN A 117 -36.00 31.87 41.37
C GLN A 117 -36.95 31.59 42.54
N SER A 118 -37.13 30.32 42.91
CA SER A 118 -38.00 29.93 44.03
C SER A 118 -37.48 30.44 45.38
N ILE A 119 -36.15 30.45 45.56
CA ILE A 119 -35.49 31.03 46.74
C ILE A 119 -35.61 32.57 46.73
N SER A 120 -35.42 33.20 45.57
CA SER A 120 -35.42 34.67 45.43
C SER A 120 -36.80 35.31 45.57
N SER A 121 -37.88 34.58 45.24
CA SER A 121 -39.25 35.10 45.22
C SER A 121 -40.01 34.97 46.54
N ARG A 122 -39.52 34.20 47.53
CA ARG A 122 -40.19 33.99 48.83
C ARG A 122 -39.36 34.55 49.99
N SER A 123 -39.60 35.83 50.32
CA SER A 123 -38.89 36.60 51.36
C SER A 123 -39.19 36.20 52.83
N HIS A 124 -39.82 35.07 53.14
CA HIS A 124 -40.07 34.68 54.54
C HIS A 124 -39.62 33.23 54.80
N ASN A 125 -38.46 33.14 55.45
CA ASN A 125 -37.74 31.95 55.86
C ASN A 125 -38.62 30.82 56.38
N SER A 126 -38.63 29.69 55.67
CA SER A 126 -38.89 28.37 56.26
C SER A 126 -37.65 27.54 55.98
N ALA A 127 -36.91 27.15 57.01
CA ALA A 127 -35.73 26.31 56.87
C ALA A 127 -36.03 25.01 56.09
N GLU A 128 -37.28 24.54 56.11
CA GLU A 128 -37.77 23.42 55.30
C GLU A 128 -37.72 23.68 53.79
N LEU A 129 -38.02 24.89 53.30
CA LEU A 129 -37.95 25.21 51.87
C LEU A 129 -36.51 25.25 51.37
N LEU A 130 -35.59 25.81 52.17
CA LEU A 130 -34.16 25.79 51.88
C LEU A 130 -33.61 24.36 51.89
N ARG A 131 -34.05 23.53 52.85
CA ARG A 131 -33.65 22.12 52.94
C ARG A 131 -34.14 21.31 51.74
N GLY A 132 -35.41 21.46 51.34
CA GLY A 132 -35.95 20.80 50.15
C GLY A 132 -35.26 21.24 48.85
N ALA A 133 -34.87 22.52 48.74
CA ALA A 133 -34.08 23.01 47.62
C ALA A 133 -32.66 22.41 47.58
N ILE A 134 -31.99 22.31 48.74
CA ILE A 134 -30.67 21.66 48.86
C ILE A 134 -30.77 20.17 48.52
N ASP A 135 -31.80 19.47 49.00
CA ASP A 135 -32.01 18.04 48.72
C ASP A 135 -32.27 17.79 47.23
N MET A 136 -33.08 18.64 46.57
CA MET A 136 -33.29 18.58 45.12
C MET A 136 -32.01 18.84 44.32
N LEU A 137 -31.21 19.84 44.72
CA LEU A 137 -29.93 20.11 44.07
C LEU A 137 -28.91 19.00 44.30
N ALA A 138 -28.85 18.42 45.49
CA ALA A 138 -27.97 17.30 45.81
C ALA A 138 -28.33 16.06 44.99
N ALA A 139 -29.62 15.73 44.87
CA ALA A 139 -30.10 14.63 44.05
C ALA A 139 -29.79 14.86 42.56
N ALA A 140 -30.13 16.04 42.01
CA ALA A 140 -29.88 16.37 40.61
C ALA A 140 -28.38 16.44 40.27
N THR A 141 -27.55 16.92 41.20
CA THR A 141 -26.08 16.94 41.03
C THR A 141 -25.53 15.52 41.05
N GLY A 142 -26.00 14.66 41.96
CA GLY A 142 -25.63 13.24 42.00
C GLY A 142 -25.98 12.51 40.70
N ASP A 143 -27.18 12.70 40.18
CA ASP A 143 -27.61 12.12 38.90
C ASP A 143 -26.77 12.63 37.72
N THR A 144 -26.48 13.93 37.67
CA THR A 144 -25.65 14.54 36.61
C THR A 144 -24.22 14.01 36.67
N MET A 145 -23.63 13.90 37.86
CA MET A 145 -22.28 13.34 38.03
C MET A 145 -22.22 11.87 37.60
N ALA A 146 -23.20 11.05 37.98
CA ALA A 146 -23.28 9.65 37.57
C ALA A 146 -23.44 9.50 36.04
N HIS A 147 -24.21 10.40 35.41
CA HIS A 147 -24.33 10.44 33.94
C HIS A 147 -23.00 10.83 33.29
N GLY A 148 -22.35 11.88 33.79
CA GLY A 148 -21.06 12.36 33.28
C GLY A 148 -19.97 11.29 33.36
N GLU A 149 -19.87 10.57 34.49
CA GLU A 149 -18.93 9.44 34.65
C GLU A 149 -19.19 8.35 33.60
N LYS A 150 -20.46 7.95 33.42
CA LYS A 150 -20.85 6.96 32.42
C LYS A 150 -20.59 7.43 30.98
N THR A 151 -20.80 8.70 30.69
CA THR A 151 -20.50 9.28 29.38
C THR A 151 -18.99 9.24 29.11
N VAL A 152 -18.17 9.64 30.08
CA VAL A 152 -16.71 9.60 29.96
C VAL A 152 -16.20 8.18 29.73
N GLU A 153 -16.73 7.19 30.46
CA GLU A 153 -16.37 5.78 30.27
C GLU A 153 -16.74 5.27 28.88
N ASN A 154 -17.97 5.56 28.41
CA ASN A 154 -18.42 5.19 27.07
C ASN A 154 -17.57 5.83 25.95
N VAL A 155 -17.23 7.12 26.10
CA VAL A 155 -16.38 7.83 25.12
C VAL A 155 -14.97 7.25 25.12
N ALA A 156 -14.40 6.95 26.29
CA ALA A 156 -13.08 6.35 26.41
C ALA A 156 -13.03 4.96 25.74
N GLN A 157 -14.03 4.11 25.99
CA GLN A 157 -14.11 2.79 25.36
C GLN A 157 -14.20 2.90 23.83
N ARG A 158 -15.09 3.74 23.29
CA ARG A 158 -15.24 3.94 21.84
C ARG A 158 -13.99 4.51 21.20
N SER A 159 -13.30 5.43 21.89
CA SER A 159 -12.03 5.98 21.40
C SER A 159 -10.95 4.91 21.28
N GLN A 160 -10.92 3.90 22.16
CA GLN A 160 -9.99 2.77 22.05
C GLN A 160 -10.33 1.87 20.87
N GLU A 161 -11.62 1.56 20.66
CA GLU A 161 -12.08 0.77 19.51
C GLU A 161 -11.73 1.45 18.17
N MET A 162 -11.95 2.77 18.07
CA MET A 162 -11.55 3.55 16.89
C MET A 162 -10.04 3.49 16.62
N GLU A 163 -9.21 3.54 17.67
CA GLU A 163 -7.75 3.45 17.52
C GLU A 163 -7.32 2.07 17.01
N LEU A 164 -7.99 0.99 17.44
CA LEU A 164 -7.75 -0.36 16.92
C LEU A 164 -8.11 -0.45 15.43
N VAL A 165 -9.30 0.01 15.03
CA VAL A 165 -9.73 0.02 13.62
C VAL A 165 -8.77 0.84 12.76
N ARG A 166 -8.31 1.99 13.28
CA ARG A 166 -7.33 2.83 12.60
C ARG A 166 -5.99 2.11 12.40
N LYS A 167 -5.48 1.42 13.42
CA LYS A 167 -4.24 0.64 13.32
C LYS A 167 -4.37 -0.50 12.32
N GLU A 168 -5.50 -1.20 12.30
CA GLU A 168 -5.77 -2.24 11.31
C GLU A 168 -5.75 -1.65 9.90
N LEU A 169 -6.47 -0.55 9.68
CA LEU A 169 -6.47 0.16 8.39
C LEU A 169 -5.07 0.57 7.92
N ASP A 170 -4.26 1.11 8.83
CA ASP A 170 -2.89 1.52 8.51
C ASP A 170 -2.01 0.30 8.15
N GLU A 171 -2.18 -0.82 8.84
CA GLU A 171 -1.49 -2.07 8.50
C GLU A 171 -1.94 -2.63 7.14
N TYR A 172 -3.25 -2.57 6.83
CA TYR A 172 -3.76 -2.96 5.51
C TYR A 172 -3.22 -2.06 4.40
N LYS A 173 -3.20 -0.74 4.61
CA LYS A 173 -2.57 0.20 3.65
C LYS A 173 -1.11 -0.15 3.45
N ARG A 174 -0.40 -0.44 4.53
CA ARG A 174 1.01 -0.83 4.47
C ARG A 174 1.20 -2.08 3.64
N ILE A 175 0.45 -3.16 3.90
CA ILE A 175 0.53 -4.41 3.14
C ILE A 175 0.18 -4.17 1.67
N ALA A 176 -0.91 -3.45 1.40
CA ALA A 176 -1.39 -3.18 0.04
C ALA A 176 -0.41 -2.33 -0.79
N ASN A 177 0.44 -1.53 -0.14
CA ASN A 177 1.37 -0.59 -0.78
C ASN A 177 2.85 -0.99 -0.64
N THR A 178 3.14 -2.17 -0.09
CA THR A 178 4.51 -2.64 0.16
C THR A 178 4.79 -3.93 -0.61
N ASP A 179 5.97 -4.01 -1.23
CA ASP A 179 6.47 -5.25 -1.83
C ASP A 179 6.90 -6.24 -0.74
N ALA A 180 6.35 -7.46 -0.79
CA ALA A 180 6.54 -8.45 0.27
C ALA A 180 8.00 -8.92 0.41
N LEU A 181 8.75 -8.97 -0.70
CA LEU A 181 10.13 -9.45 -0.73
C LEU A 181 11.11 -8.39 -0.21
N THR A 182 10.99 -7.17 -0.71
CA THR A 182 11.97 -6.09 -0.47
C THR A 182 11.57 -5.13 0.64
N ARG A 183 10.30 -5.15 1.07
CA ARG A 183 9.70 -4.20 2.03
C ARG A 183 9.73 -2.73 1.59
N LEU A 184 10.06 -2.47 0.32
CA LEU A 184 9.92 -1.16 -0.31
C LEU A 184 8.46 -0.92 -0.71
N SER A 185 8.13 0.30 -1.10
CA SER A 185 6.84 0.56 -1.72
C SER A 185 6.68 -0.30 -2.99
N ASN A 186 5.46 -0.72 -3.32
CA ASN A 186 5.21 -1.50 -4.52
C ASN A 186 4.84 -0.60 -5.72
N ARG A 187 4.60 -1.24 -6.87
CA ARG A 187 4.21 -0.57 -8.12
C ARG A 187 2.99 0.33 -7.96
N ARG A 188 1.95 -0.12 -7.26
CA ARG A 188 0.73 0.67 -7.03
C ARG A 188 1.05 1.97 -6.29
N ALA A 189 1.76 1.87 -5.17
CA ALA A 189 2.17 3.02 -4.39
C ALA A 189 3.07 3.98 -5.18
N PHE A 190 3.90 3.44 -6.08
CA PHE A 190 4.71 4.25 -6.99
C PHE A 190 3.87 5.02 -8.00
N GLU A 191 2.89 4.37 -8.65
CA GLU A 191 2.01 5.01 -9.63
C GLU A 191 1.23 6.17 -8.99
N ASP A 192 0.65 5.95 -7.81
CA ASP A 192 -0.04 7.00 -7.03
C ASP A 192 0.91 8.17 -6.71
N ARG A 193 2.13 7.86 -6.26
CA ARG A 193 3.12 8.88 -5.91
C ARG A 193 3.60 9.67 -7.14
N LEU A 194 3.81 8.99 -8.26
CA LEU A 194 4.26 9.60 -9.52
C LEU A 194 3.24 10.60 -10.04
N ILE A 195 1.95 10.27 -9.98
CA ILE A 195 0.87 11.19 -10.35
C ILE A 195 0.89 12.43 -9.45
N SER A 196 1.02 12.23 -8.13
CA SER A 196 1.00 13.33 -7.15
C SER A 196 2.10 14.38 -7.32
N ILE A 197 3.19 14.08 -8.04
CA ILE A 197 4.27 15.04 -8.34
C ILE A 197 3.71 16.24 -9.11
N PHE A 198 2.75 16.00 -10.02
CA PHE A 198 2.22 17.03 -10.90
C PHE A 198 1.13 17.88 -10.26
N ASP A 199 0.60 17.43 -9.12
CA ASP A 199 -0.35 18.19 -8.30
C ASP A 199 0.35 19.28 -7.47
N ASN A 200 1.67 19.17 -7.26
CA ASN A 200 2.44 20.11 -6.43
C ASN A 200 3.39 21.00 -7.26
N HIS A 201 2.90 22.17 -7.67
CA HIS A 201 3.67 23.12 -8.48
C HIS A 201 4.93 23.69 -7.80
N LEU A 202 5.01 23.69 -6.47
CA LEU A 202 6.15 24.25 -5.74
C LEU A 202 7.35 23.32 -5.75
N THR A 203 7.13 22.02 -5.52
CA THR A 203 8.22 21.04 -5.44
C THR A 203 8.57 20.45 -6.80
N ARG A 204 7.61 20.37 -7.73
CA ARG A 204 7.77 19.79 -9.08
C ARG A 204 9.07 20.19 -9.80
N PRO A 205 9.47 21.48 -9.88
CA PRO A 205 10.68 21.86 -10.60
C PRO A 205 11.98 21.25 -10.04
N THR A 206 11.95 20.83 -8.78
CA THR A 206 13.09 20.26 -8.04
C THR A 206 12.87 18.78 -7.69
N THR A 207 11.89 18.14 -8.32
CA THR A 207 11.62 16.72 -8.13
C THR A 207 12.25 15.92 -9.26
N ALA A 208 12.90 14.81 -8.94
CA ALA A 208 13.49 13.90 -9.89
C ALA A 208 12.90 12.50 -9.78
N LEU A 209 12.68 11.87 -10.93
CA LEU A 209 12.40 10.44 -11.05
C LEU A 209 13.69 9.72 -11.44
N VAL A 210 14.00 8.65 -10.72
CA VAL A 210 15.07 7.71 -11.07
C VAL A 210 14.47 6.33 -11.27
N LEU A 211 14.71 5.72 -12.42
CA LEU A 211 14.43 4.30 -12.67
C LEU A 211 15.74 3.54 -12.62
N ALA A 212 15.75 2.40 -11.93
CA ALA A 212 16.92 1.56 -11.76
C ALA A 212 16.59 0.11 -12.09
N ASP A 213 17.51 -0.59 -12.73
CA ASP A 213 17.32 -1.98 -13.15
C ASP A 213 18.61 -2.77 -12.96
N ILE A 214 18.48 -3.98 -12.39
CA ILE A 214 19.63 -4.84 -12.10
C ILE A 214 20.14 -5.45 -13.41
N ASP A 215 21.42 -5.22 -13.69
CA ASP A 215 22.04 -5.66 -14.91
C ASP A 215 22.14 -7.19 -14.97
N HIS A 216 21.69 -7.78 -16.08
CA HIS A 216 21.78 -9.22 -16.35
C HIS A 216 21.11 -10.11 -15.28
N PHE A 217 20.08 -9.62 -14.58
CA PHE A 217 19.43 -10.37 -13.50
C PHE A 217 18.83 -11.71 -13.94
N LYS A 218 18.27 -11.78 -15.15
CA LYS A 218 17.86 -13.06 -15.75
C LYS A 218 18.99 -14.10 -15.77
N ARG A 219 20.22 -13.72 -16.13
CA ARG A 219 21.38 -14.63 -16.15
C ARG A 219 21.68 -15.19 -14.76
N ILE A 220 21.50 -14.38 -13.72
CA ILE A 220 21.69 -14.78 -12.33
C ILE A 220 20.65 -15.84 -11.95
N ASN A 221 19.37 -15.59 -12.24
CA ASN A 221 18.30 -16.56 -11.99
C ASN A 221 18.52 -17.86 -12.76
N ASP A 222 18.90 -17.78 -14.03
CA ASP A 222 19.15 -18.95 -14.88
C ASP A 222 20.37 -19.77 -14.37
N THR A 223 21.37 -19.12 -13.76
CA THR A 223 22.60 -19.77 -13.29
C THR A 223 22.47 -20.31 -11.87
N PHE A 224 21.81 -19.58 -10.96
CA PHE A 224 21.81 -19.86 -9.52
C PHE A 224 20.42 -20.13 -8.92
N GLY A 225 19.37 -19.98 -9.73
CA GLY A 225 17.98 -20.20 -9.33
C GLY A 225 17.32 -19.00 -8.66
N HIS A 226 15.98 -18.94 -8.74
CA HIS A 226 15.15 -17.88 -8.16
C HIS A 226 15.41 -17.59 -6.67
N PRO A 227 15.64 -18.58 -5.78
CA PRO A 227 15.91 -18.28 -4.37
C PRO A 227 17.18 -17.45 -4.13
N VAL A 228 18.15 -17.51 -5.05
CA VAL A 228 19.35 -16.65 -5.02
C VAL A 228 19.00 -15.26 -5.55
N GLY A 229 18.25 -15.18 -6.65
CA GLY A 229 17.72 -13.93 -7.18
C GLY A 229 16.93 -13.14 -6.14
N ASP A 230 16.06 -13.79 -5.38
CA ASP A 230 15.25 -13.15 -4.33
C ASP A 230 16.11 -12.51 -3.23
N LYS A 231 17.20 -13.17 -2.84
CA LYS A 231 18.16 -12.63 -1.88
C LYS A 231 18.92 -11.43 -2.45
N ILE A 232 19.27 -11.49 -3.73
CA ILE A 232 19.92 -10.37 -4.42
C ILE A 232 18.97 -9.17 -4.47
N LEU A 233 17.70 -9.37 -4.83
CA LEU A 233 16.68 -8.32 -4.83
C LEU A 233 16.51 -7.68 -3.45
N ALA A 234 16.40 -8.48 -2.38
CA ALA A 234 16.30 -7.96 -1.02
C ALA A 234 17.55 -7.16 -0.61
N THR A 235 18.73 -7.61 -1.03
CA THR A 235 20.01 -6.92 -0.74
C THR A 235 20.11 -5.60 -1.52
N VAL A 236 19.76 -5.59 -2.80
CA VAL A 236 19.71 -4.40 -3.65
C VAL A 236 18.76 -3.37 -3.05
N ALA A 237 17.56 -3.79 -2.64
CA ALA A 237 16.60 -2.93 -1.96
C ALA A 237 17.16 -2.29 -0.68
N SER A 238 17.84 -3.09 0.15
CA SER A 238 18.50 -2.61 1.37
C SER A 238 19.60 -1.59 1.06
N ILE A 239 20.42 -1.85 0.04
CA ILE A 239 21.50 -0.95 -0.41
C ILE A 239 20.92 0.37 -0.91
N ILE A 240 19.89 0.33 -1.77
CA ILE A 240 19.22 1.53 -2.26
C ILE A 240 18.74 2.33 -1.05
N ARG A 241 17.95 1.70 -0.16
CA ARG A 241 17.36 2.38 0.99
C ARG A 241 18.38 2.99 1.95
N ALA A 242 19.49 2.30 2.21
CA ALA A 242 20.57 2.77 3.08
C ALA A 242 21.35 3.97 2.49
N ASN A 243 21.35 4.12 1.17
CA ASN A 243 22.07 5.17 0.46
C ASN A 243 21.22 6.37 0.09
N VAL A 244 19.98 6.46 0.60
CA VAL A 244 19.10 7.63 0.42
C VAL A 244 18.52 8.11 1.74
N ARG A 245 18.22 9.41 1.82
CA ARG A 245 17.56 10.03 2.98
C ARG A 245 16.17 9.41 3.20
N ARG A 246 15.68 9.39 4.45
CA ARG A 246 14.42 8.69 4.82
C ARG A 246 13.17 9.20 4.09
N ASP A 247 13.16 10.47 3.73
CA ASP A 247 12.10 11.17 3.00
C ASP A 247 12.07 10.83 1.50
N VAL A 248 13.14 10.26 0.94
CA VAL A 248 13.15 9.79 -0.45
C VAL A 248 12.21 8.59 -0.59
N PHE A 249 11.25 8.69 -1.51
CA PHE A 249 10.37 7.60 -1.85
C PHE A 249 11.13 6.56 -2.69
N VAL A 250 11.01 5.28 -2.32
CA VAL A 250 11.69 4.17 -3.00
C VAL A 250 10.71 3.02 -3.16
N ALA A 251 10.58 2.53 -4.38
CA ALA A 251 9.67 1.44 -4.72
C ALA A 251 10.34 0.36 -5.57
N ARG A 252 9.82 -0.87 -5.47
CA ARG A 252 10.03 -1.92 -6.46
C ARG A 252 8.82 -1.93 -7.39
N ILE A 253 9.07 -1.65 -8.67
CA ILE A 253 8.01 -1.44 -9.67
C ILE A 253 7.87 -2.63 -10.64
N GLY A 254 8.86 -3.51 -10.68
CA GLY A 254 8.88 -4.70 -11.53
C GLY A 254 9.67 -5.85 -10.92
N GLY A 255 10.00 -6.85 -11.74
CA GLY A 255 10.74 -8.04 -11.30
C GLY A 255 12.15 -7.70 -10.79
N GLU A 256 12.88 -6.89 -11.54
CA GLU A 256 14.25 -6.44 -11.25
C GLU A 256 14.39 -4.91 -11.28
N GLU A 257 13.25 -4.20 -11.30
CA GLU A 257 13.14 -2.76 -11.51
C GLU A 257 12.73 -2.03 -10.24
N PHE A 258 13.41 -0.93 -9.96
CA PHE A 258 13.20 -0.05 -8.82
C PHE A 258 13.00 1.38 -9.30
N ALA A 259 12.27 2.17 -8.51
CA ALA A 259 12.07 3.58 -8.74
C ALA A 259 12.38 4.39 -7.48
N LEU A 260 12.94 5.57 -7.66
CA LEU A 260 13.16 6.55 -6.61
C LEU A 260 12.54 7.89 -7.03
N ILE A 261 11.91 8.57 -6.08
CA ILE A 261 11.42 9.94 -6.26
C ILE A 261 12.09 10.81 -5.20
N LEU A 262 12.91 11.74 -5.66
CA LEU A 262 13.66 12.69 -4.83
C LEU A 262 13.04 14.06 -5.01
N GLU A 263 12.52 14.65 -3.93
CA GLU A 263 12.02 16.02 -3.92
C GLU A 263 13.11 16.99 -3.43
N ALA A 264 13.01 18.26 -3.83
CA ALA A 264 13.94 19.32 -3.43
C ALA A 264 15.41 18.95 -3.68
N ALA A 265 15.72 18.42 -4.86
CA ALA A 265 17.05 18.00 -5.26
C ALA A 265 17.44 18.59 -6.63
N SER A 266 18.70 19.00 -6.76
CA SER A 266 19.29 19.35 -8.05
C SER A 266 19.63 18.10 -8.87
N VAL A 267 19.87 18.24 -10.17
CA VAL A 267 20.33 17.13 -11.03
C VAL A 267 21.63 16.54 -10.49
N GLU A 268 22.54 17.39 -9.99
CA GLU A 268 23.82 17.02 -9.40
C GLU A 268 23.65 16.21 -8.12
N ASP A 269 22.72 16.60 -7.24
CA ASP A 269 22.39 15.86 -6.02
C ASP A 269 21.87 14.46 -6.36
N VAL A 270 20.94 14.38 -7.31
CA VAL A 270 20.33 13.12 -7.75
C VAL A 270 21.38 12.21 -8.38
N THR A 271 22.25 12.76 -9.23
CA THR A 271 23.35 12.03 -9.86
C THR A 271 24.34 11.50 -8.82
N THR A 272 24.65 12.31 -7.80
CA THR A 272 25.53 11.90 -6.69
C THR A 272 24.93 10.73 -5.90
N VAL A 273 23.62 10.78 -5.62
CA VAL A 273 22.90 9.67 -4.98
C VAL A 273 22.96 8.41 -5.84
N CYS A 274 22.69 8.52 -7.15
CA CYS A 274 22.72 7.40 -8.08
C CYS A 274 24.10 6.75 -8.15
N GLU A 275 25.16 7.54 -8.27
CA GLU A 275 26.54 7.04 -8.31
C GLU A 275 26.93 6.37 -7.00
N ARG A 276 26.48 6.90 -5.85
CA ARG A 276 26.69 6.27 -4.54
C ARG A 276 26.01 4.90 -4.46
N ILE A 277 24.75 4.79 -4.87
CA ILE A 277 24.00 3.52 -4.90
C ILE A 277 24.74 2.52 -5.80
N ARG A 278 25.08 2.94 -7.02
CA ARG A 278 25.75 2.12 -8.03
C ARG A 278 27.08 1.54 -7.52
N ARG A 279 27.98 2.42 -7.02
CA ARG A 279 29.27 1.99 -6.47
C ARG A 279 29.12 1.08 -5.26
N THR A 280 28.17 1.38 -4.37
CA THR A 280 27.95 0.55 -3.19
C THR A 280 27.50 -0.85 -3.58
N LEU A 281 26.60 -0.98 -4.56
CA LEU A 281 26.17 -2.28 -5.04
C LEU A 281 27.31 -3.04 -5.73
N GLU A 282 28.02 -2.39 -6.64
CA GLU A 282 29.16 -2.98 -7.36
C GLU A 282 30.25 -3.52 -6.42
N MET A 283 30.52 -2.80 -5.33
CA MET A 283 31.51 -3.19 -4.31
C MET A 283 30.98 -4.19 -3.29
N THR A 284 29.67 -4.47 -3.27
CA THR A 284 29.09 -5.42 -2.30
C THR A 284 29.39 -6.86 -2.74
N PRO A 285 30.03 -7.68 -1.89
CA PRO A 285 30.32 -9.07 -2.24
C PRO A 285 29.06 -9.94 -2.15
N PHE A 286 28.64 -10.49 -3.28
CA PHE A 286 27.52 -11.44 -3.34
C PHE A 286 28.04 -12.88 -3.28
N LYS A 287 28.17 -13.41 -2.05
CA LYS A 287 28.66 -14.78 -1.81
C LYS A 287 27.78 -15.55 -0.85
N ASN A 288 27.66 -16.85 -1.08
CA ASN A 288 27.02 -17.76 -0.14
C ASN A 288 27.98 -18.13 0.98
N SER A 289 27.68 -17.73 2.22
CA SER A 289 28.54 -18.03 3.37
C SER A 289 28.70 -19.53 3.66
N ARG A 290 27.69 -20.35 3.34
CA ARG A 290 27.70 -21.80 3.61
C ARG A 290 28.39 -22.60 2.51
N THR A 291 28.12 -22.28 1.24
CA THR A 291 28.66 -23.03 0.10
C THR A 291 29.91 -22.41 -0.51
N ARG A 292 30.31 -21.21 -0.06
CA ARG A 292 31.40 -20.39 -0.62
C ARG A 292 31.25 -20.08 -2.12
N VAL A 293 30.05 -20.27 -2.67
CA VAL A 293 29.76 -19.89 -4.07
C VAL A 293 29.75 -18.37 -4.17
N ASP A 294 30.54 -17.85 -5.11
CA ASP A 294 30.56 -16.45 -5.50
C ASP A 294 29.57 -16.24 -6.66
N TYR A 295 28.64 -15.32 -6.48
CA TYR A 295 27.63 -14.98 -7.49
C TYR A 295 28.13 -13.95 -8.50
N GLY A 296 29.34 -13.44 -8.32
CA GLY A 296 29.95 -12.40 -9.13
C GLY A 296 29.49 -11.00 -8.76
N PRO A 297 30.06 -9.97 -9.42
CA PRO A 297 29.63 -8.60 -9.21
C PRO A 297 28.19 -8.42 -9.70
N ILE A 298 27.38 -7.79 -8.87
CA ILE A 298 26.03 -7.36 -9.23
C ILE A 298 26.10 -5.87 -9.48
N THR A 299 25.59 -5.44 -10.62
CA THR A 299 25.54 -4.02 -11.01
C THR A 299 24.11 -3.63 -11.35
N LEU A 300 23.86 -2.32 -11.40
CA LEU A 300 22.60 -1.77 -11.86
C LEU A 300 22.85 -0.58 -12.77
N SER A 301 21.91 -0.35 -13.69
CA SER A 301 21.87 0.84 -14.54
C SER A 301 20.76 1.77 -14.07
N LEU A 302 20.95 3.08 -14.18
CA LEU A 302 19.96 4.08 -13.75
C LEU A 302 19.63 5.08 -14.87
N GLY A 303 18.35 5.41 -15.01
CA GLY A 303 17.84 6.51 -15.81
C GLY A 303 17.26 7.60 -14.92
N ILE A 304 17.66 8.85 -15.14
CA ILE A 304 17.25 10.00 -14.34
C ILE A 304 16.49 10.98 -15.23
N CYS A 305 15.35 11.48 -14.76
CA CYS A 305 14.65 12.61 -15.38
C CYS A 305 14.14 13.57 -14.31
N MET A 306 14.35 14.87 -14.53
CA MET A 306 13.73 15.90 -13.69
C MET A 306 12.27 16.08 -14.10
N ALA A 307 11.39 16.32 -13.12
CA ALA A 307 9.98 16.57 -13.38
C ALA A 307 9.74 17.93 -14.07
N SER A 308 10.72 18.85 -14.05
CA SER A 308 10.72 20.07 -14.88
C SER A 308 10.78 19.78 -16.38
N GLU A 309 11.34 18.65 -16.78
CA GLU A 309 11.51 18.25 -18.18
C GLU A 309 10.26 17.57 -18.76
N ALA A 310 9.17 17.44 -18.00
CA ALA A 310 7.98 16.69 -18.41
C ALA A 310 6.70 17.49 -18.19
N ALA A 311 5.72 17.32 -19.09
CA ALA A 311 4.40 17.94 -18.96
C ALA A 311 3.50 17.17 -17.98
N ASP A 312 3.63 15.85 -17.93
CA ASP A 312 2.84 14.96 -17.07
C ASP A 312 3.64 13.75 -16.54
N SER A 313 3.00 12.96 -15.68
CA SER A 313 3.58 11.76 -15.05
C SER A 313 3.98 10.67 -16.04
N GLY A 314 3.23 10.53 -17.14
CA GLY A 314 3.52 9.55 -18.19
C GLY A 314 4.75 9.95 -18.99
N GLU A 315 4.85 11.22 -19.37
CA GLU A 315 6.04 11.75 -20.05
C GLU A 315 7.29 11.66 -19.16
N LEU A 316 7.16 11.98 -17.87
CA LEU A 316 8.26 11.84 -16.90
C LEU A 316 8.78 10.40 -16.82
N TYR A 317 7.88 9.42 -16.73
CA TYR A 317 8.24 8.01 -16.72
C TYR A 317 8.95 7.62 -18.02
N ASN A 318 8.39 7.99 -19.17
CA ASN A 318 8.94 7.64 -20.48
C ASN A 318 10.35 8.23 -20.70
N LYS A 319 10.59 9.47 -20.26
CA LYS A 319 11.90 10.13 -20.34
C LYS A 319 12.93 9.48 -19.43
N ALA A 320 12.55 9.12 -18.20
CA ALA A 320 13.42 8.38 -17.28
C ALA A 320 13.76 6.98 -17.82
N ASP A 321 12.78 6.27 -18.40
CA ASP A 321 12.95 4.95 -19.00
C ASP A 321 13.82 4.98 -20.27
N LEU A 322 13.69 6.04 -21.07
CA LEU A 322 14.58 6.31 -22.20
C LEU A 322 16.03 6.54 -21.72
N ALA A 323 16.22 7.33 -20.65
CA ALA A 323 17.55 7.53 -20.08
C ALA A 323 18.14 6.20 -19.53
N LEU A 324 17.32 5.37 -18.89
CA LEU A 324 17.73 4.04 -18.40
C LEU A 324 18.14 3.12 -19.57
N TYR A 325 17.38 3.15 -20.67
CA TYR A 325 17.73 2.42 -21.88
C TYR A 325 19.10 2.86 -22.43
N CYS A 326 19.36 4.17 -22.49
CA CYS A 326 20.66 4.70 -22.90
C CYS A 326 21.79 4.23 -21.98
N ALA A 327 21.59 4.22 -20.65
CA ALA A 327 22.56 3.69 -19.69
C ALA A 327 22.88 2.21 -19.96
N LYS A 328 21.85 1.38 -20.18
CA LYS A 328 22.04 -0.04 -20.52
C LYS A 328 22.80 -0.24 -21.84
N ASN A 329 22.57 0.60 -22.83
CA ASN A 329 23.26 0.54 -24.12
C ASN A 329 24.68 1.11 -24.08
N ALA A 330 24.98 2.03 -23.15
CA ALA A 330 26.31 2.60 -22.95
C ALA A 330 27.29 1.63 -22.25
N GLY A 331 26.88 0.39 -22.00
CA GLY A 331 27.73 -0.64 -21.38
C GLY A 331 27.23 -1.12 -20.01
N ARG A 332 26.08 -0.64 -19.54
CA ARG A 332 25.51 -0.92 -18.21
C ARG A 332 26.38 -0.40 -17.06
N ASN A 333 25.99 -0.65 -15.82
CA ASN A 333 26.69 -0.20 -14.63
C ASN A 333 27.01 1.31 -14.69
N CYS A 334 26.01 2.11 -15.04
CA CYS A 334 26.12 3.56 -15.14
C CYS A 334 24.76 4.23 -14.94
N SER A 335 24.79 5.54 -14.70
CA SER A 335 23.59 6.39 -14.67
C SER A 335 23.59 7.32 -15.88
N SER A 336 22.41 7.54 -16.47
CA SER A 336 22.21 8.53 -17.53
C SER A 336 21.12 9.51 -17.13
N VAL A 337 21.37 10.81 -17.31
CA VAL A 337 20.37 11.86 -17.15
C VAL A 337 19.71 12.10 -18.50
N TYR A 338 18.38 12.20 -18.52
CA TYR A 338 17.63 12.51 -19.72
C TYR A 338 18.14 13.81 -20.36
N GLN A 339 18.30 13.77 -21.68
CA GLN A 339 18.64 14.93 -22.51
C GLN A 339 17.77 14.92 -23.76
N ASP A 340 17.38 16.11 -24.23
CA ASP A 340 16.69 16.26 -25.49
C ASP A 340 17.50 15.66 -26.64
N GLY A 341 16.84 14.83 -27.46
CA GLY A 341 17.49 14.11 -28.56
C GLY A 341 17.85 12.65 -28.26
N MET A 342 17.72 12.17 -27.02
CA MET A 342 17.77 10.74 -26.74
C MET A 342 16.66 10.00 -27.50
N GLN A 343 16.98 8.84 -28.09
CA GLN A 343 16.02 7.99 -28.80
C GLN A 343 16.26 6.52 -28.46
N LYS A 344 15.16 5.74 -28.41
CA LYS A 344 15.25 4.29 -28.35
C LYS A 344 15.45 3.75 -29.76
N ASP A 345 16.58 3.11 -30.01
CA ASP A 345 16.74 2.28 -31.20
C ASP A 345 15.87 1.02 -31.03
N PHE A 346 14.65 1.06 -31.57
CA PHE A 346 13.74 -0.09 -31.62
C PHE A 346 14.28 -1.26 -32.47
N THR A 347 15.44 -1.08 -33.11
CA THR A 347 16.01 -1.93 -34.16
C THR A 347 16.50 -3.31 -33.70
N LYS A 348 16.47 -3.66 -32.40
CA LYS A 348 17.06 -4.94 -31.91
C LYS A 348 16.14 -5.89 -31.15
N SER A 349 14.90 -5.55 -30.81
CA SER A 349 14.08 -6.42 -29.93
C SER A 349 13.08 -7.34 -30.63
N TRP A 350 12.78 -7.17 -31.93
CA TRP A 350 11.80 -8.00 -32.64
C TRP A 350 12.36 -9.25 -33.36
N LEU A 351 13.70 -9.40 -33.41
CA LEU A 351 14.36 -10.49 -34.16
C LEU A 351 14.76 -11.71 -33.30
N ILE A 352 14.50 -11.70 -31.99
CA ILE A 352 14.88 -12.81 -31.08
C ILE A 352 13.76 -13.86 -30.93
N TYR A 353 12.59 -13.66 -31.57
CA TYR A 353 11.46 -14.61 -31.54
C TYR A 353 11.16 -15.29 -32.90
N LYS A 354 12.14 -15.35 -33.81
CA LYS A 354 12.09 -16.28 -34.95
C LYS A 354 13.32 -17.19 -34.94
N ASN A 355 13.15 -18.36 -34.31
CA ASN A 355 13.27 -19.67 -34.95
C ASN A 355 12.88 -20.77 -33.97
#